data_AF-A0A3D1IS51-F1
#
_entry.id   AF-A0A3D1IS51-F1
#
_cell.length_a   1.000
_cell.length_b   1.000
_cell.length_c   1.000
_cell.angle_alpha   90.00
_cell.angle_beta   90.00
_cell.angle_gamma   90.00
#
_symmetry.space_group_name_H-M   'P 1'
#
loop_
_entity.id
_entity.type
_entity.pdbx_description
1 polymer ?
#
loop_
_entity_poly.entity_id
_entity_poly.type
_entity_poly.pdbx_seq_one_letter_code
_entity_poly.pdbx_strand_id
1 'polypeptide(L)'
;MLKNRSSKTTRVREIMNQEPVNVSPRADLEDCMSVMAERRIRHLPVAEQGHVLGVISSTDLLKLAIQQKDYVIEQLELYILLRVRKVRTALHAVGSGPW
;
A
#
# COMPACT_ATOMS: atom_id res chain seq x y z
N MET A 1 -23.41 -10.97 -3.19
CA MET A 1 -24.86 -11.27 -3.30
C MET A 1 -25.25 -12.27 -2.23
N LEU A 2 -26.41 -12.09 -1.57
CA LEU A 2 -26.89 -12.94 -0.46
C LEU A 2 -27.43 -14.32 -0.90
N LYS A 3 -27.00 -14.87 -2.04
CA LYS A 3 -27.40 -16.19 -2.57
C LYS A 3 -28.92 -16.46 -2.46
N ASN A 4 -29.74 -15.54 -2.96
CA ASN A 4 -31.21 -15.62 -2.92
C ASN A 4 -31.85 -15.55 -1.51
N ARG A 5 -31.12 -15.07 -0.50
CA ARG A 5 -31.62 -14.84 0.86
C ARG A 5 -31.98 -13.37 1.09
N SER A 6 -32.97 -13.13 1.95
CA SER A 6 -33.43 -11.78 2.34
C SER A 6 -32.52 -11.18 3.41
N SER A 7 -32.05 -9.95 3.20
CA SER A 7 -31.26 -9.20 4.19
C SER A 7 -32.04 -8.86 5.46
N LYS A 8 -33.38 -8.79 5.40
CA LYS A 8 -34.23 -8.47 6.55
C LYS A 8 -34.35 -9.62 7.56
N THR A 9 -34.21 -10.86 7.09
CA THR A 9 -34.51 -12.05 7.90
C THR A 9 -33.32 -12.97 8.10
N THR A 10 -32.28 -12.87 7.27
CA THR A 10 -31.07 -13.71 7.39
C THR A 10 -30.10 -13.12 8.38
N ARG A 11 -29.73 -13.86 9.44
CA ARG A 11 -28.72 -13.37 10.39
C ARG A 11 -27.32 -13.44 9.75
N VAL A 12 -26.47 -12.47 10.07
CA VAL A 12 -25.08 -12.40 9.56
C VAL A 12 -24.31 -13.70 9.80
N ARG A 13 -24.45 -14.29 11.00
CA ARG A 13 -23.80 -15.56 11.37
C ARG A 13 -24.12 -16.75 10.46
N GLU A 14 -25.22 -16.67 9.71
CA GLU A 14 -25.66 -17.74 8.80
C GLU A 14 -24.98 -17.68 7.44
N ILE A 15 -24.29 -16.58 7.13
CA ILE A 15 -23.69 -16.31 5.82
C ILE A 15 -22.24 -15.82 5.90
N MET A 16 -21.77 -15.42 7.08
CA MET A 16 -20.38 -14.99 7.29
C MET A 16 -19.42 -16.17 7.24
N ASN A 17 -18.17 -15.90 6.89
CA ASN A 17 -17.10 -16.85 7.17
C ASN A 17 -16.85 -16.85 8.70
N GLN A 18 -16.99 -18.02 9.34
CA GLN A 18 -16.83 -18.13 10.80
C GLN A 18 -15.37 -18.14 11.23
N GLU A 19 -14.47 -18.53 10.33
CA GLU A 19 -13.02 -18.56 10.57
C GLU A 19 -12.34 -17.72 9.48
N PRO A 20 -12.44 -16.37 9.56
CA PRO A 20 -11.75 -15.51 8.62
C PRO A 20 -10.23 -15.64 8.80
N VAL A 21 -9.53 -15.79 7.68
CA VAL A 21 -8.07 -15.65 7.64
C VAL A 21 -7.72 -14.25 8.12
N ASN A 22 -6.78 -14.16 9.06
CA ASN A 22 -6.27 -12.92 9.63
C ASN A 22 -4.75 -12.86 9.51
N VAL A 23 -4.16 -11.70 9.80
CA VAL A 23 -2.71 -11.51 9.89
C VAL A 23 -2.31 -10.83 11.19
N SER A 24 -1.06 -11.05 11.57
CA SER A 24 -0.41 -10.35 12.68
C SER A 24 -0.27 -8.85 12.36
N PRO A 25 -0.33 -7.96 13.37
CA PRO A 25 0.02 -6.54 13.19
C PRO A 25 1.49 -6.31 12.79
N ARG A 26 2.33 -7.35 12.86
CA ARG A 26 3.74 -7.32 12.41
C ARG A 26 3.94 -7.81 10.97
N ALA A 27 2.89 -8.27 10.29
CA ALA A 27 2.99 -8.70 8.90
C ALA A 27 3.32 -7.52 7.99
N ASP A 28 4.13 -7.76 6.96
CA ASP A 28 4.46 -6.72 5.99
C ASP A 28 3.42 -6.63 4.86
N LEU A 29 3.64 -5.67 3.95
CA LEU A 29 2.75 -5.43 2.81
C LEU A 29 2.70 -6.62 1.85
N GLU A 30 3.82 -7.30 1.63
CA GLU A 30 3.93 -8.42 0.69
C GLU A 30 3.21 -9.66 1.21
N ASP A 31 3.35 -9.95 2.50
CA ASP A 31 2.59 -11.00 3.20
C ASP A 31 1.08 -10.76 3.06
N CYS A 32 0.63 -9.52 3.35
CA CYS A 32 -0.78 -9.17 3.27
C CYS A 32 -1.34 -9.34 1.85
N MET A 33 -0.59 -8.89 0.84
CA MET A 33 -0.98 -9.03 -0.57
C MET A 33 -1.01 -10.50 -1.00
N SER A 34 -0.02 -11.30 -0.59
CA SER A 34 0.08 -12.72 -0.92
C SER A 34 -1.09 -13.50 -0.33
N VAL A 35 -1.41 -13.29 0.95
CA VAL A 35 -2.57 -13.92 1.60
C VAL A 35 -3.87 -13.56 0.91
N MET A 36 -4.07 -12.28 0.56
CA MET A 36 -5.27 -11.85 -0.17
C MET A 36 -5.40 -12.52 -1.54
N ALA A 37 -4.30 -12.61 -2.28
CA ALA A 37 -4.25 -13.23 -3.61
C ALA A 37 -4.51 -14.74 -3.56
N GLU A 38 -3.79 -15.45 -2.70
CA GLU A 38 -3.90 -16.91 -2.55
C GLU A 38 -5.30 -17.33 -2.07
N ARG A 39 -5.84 -16.62 -1.09
CA ARG A 39 -7.16 -16.93 -0.50
C ARG A 39 -8.32 -16.32 -1.26
N ARG A 40 -8.05 -15.52 -2.30
CA ARG A 40 -9.04 -14.79 -3.11
C ARG A 40 -9.98 -13.94 -2.25
N ILE A 41 -9.44 -13.28 -1.25
CA ILE A 41 -10.15 -12.37 -0.34
C ILE A 41 -9.67 -10.94 -0.55
N ARG A 42 -10.53 -9.97 -0.21
CA ARG A 42 -10.22 -8.53 -0.37
C ARG A 42 -10.14 -7.75 0.93
N HIS A 43 -10.43 -8.41 2.05
CA HIS A 43 -10.40 -7.83 3.39
C HIS A 43 -9.70 -8.81 4.31
N LEU A 44 -8.84 -8.30 5.16
CA LEU A 44 -8.00 -9.07 6.04
C LEU A 44 -8.09 -8.43 7.43
N PRO A 45 -8.68 -9.12 8.41
CA PRO A 45 -8.57 -8.71 9.81
C PRO A 45 -7.11 -8.73 10.25
N VAL A 46 -6.70 -7.67 10.93
CA VAL A 46 -5.44 -7.63 11.67
C VAL A 46 -5.75 -8.04 13.10
N ALA A 47 -5.12 -9.11 13.59
CA ALA A 47 -5.42 -9.68 14.88
C ALA A 47 -4.15 -10.08 15.63
N GLU A 48 -4.18 -9.95 16.96
CA GLU A 48 -3.13 -10.41 17.86
C GLU A 48 -3.79 -11.03 19.11
N GLN A 49 -3.28 -12.18 19.55
CA GLN A 49 -3.79 -12.89 20.74
C GLN A 49 -5.32 -13.10 20.73
N GLY A 50 -5.89 -13.45 19.57
CA GLY A 50 -7.33 -13.70 19.41
C GLY A 50 -8.21 -12.44 19.36
N HIS A 51 -7.63 -11.25 19.44
CA HIS A 51 -8.35 -9.98 19.37
C HIS A 51 -8.13 -9.31 18.02
N VAL A 52 -9.22 -8.84 17.40
CA VAL A 52 -9.15 -8.06 16.16
C VAL A 52 -8.79 -6.61 16.51
N LEU A 53 -7.67 -6.14 15.96
CA LEU A 53 -7.17 -4.78 16.12
C LEU A 53 -7.72 -3.85 15.03
N GLY A 54 -8.02 -4.39 13.85
CA GLY A 54 -8.54 -3.64 12.72
C GLY A 54 -8.78 -4.50 11.49
N VAL A 55 -9.13 -3.86 10.37
CA VAL A 55 -9.32 -4.52 9.08
C VAL A 55 -8.64 -3.69 8.01
N ILE A 56 -7.87 -4.35 7.15
CA ILE A 56 -7.28 -3.76 5.96
C ILE A 56 -7.93 -4.34 4.71
N SER A 57 -8.09 -3.52 3.67
CA SER A 57 -8.61 -3.93 2.37
C SER A 57 -7.52 -3.95 1.32
N SER A 58 -7.75 -4.67 0.22
CA SER A 58 -6.87 -4.62 -0.95
C SER A 58 -6.68 -3.20 -1.49
N THR A 59 -7.68 -2.31 -1.33
CA THR A 59 -7.58 -0.91 -1.74
C THR A 59 -6.61 -0.13 -0.84
N ASP A 60 -6.55 -0.44 0.45
CA ASP A 60 -5.59 0.19 1.37
C ASP A 60 -4.17 -0.22 1.01
N LEU A 61 -3.95 -1.51 0.71
CA LEU A 61 -2.65 -2.02 0.27
C LEU A 61 -2.20 -1.39 -1.05
N LEU A 62 -3.12 -1.23 -2.01
CA LEU A 62 -2.83 -0.55 -3.28
C LEU A 62 -2.44 0.91 -3.07
N LYS A 63 -3.14 1.64 -2.20
CA LYS A 63 -2.79 3.03 -1.88
C LYS A 63 -1.38 3.13 -1.29
N LEU A 64 -1.04 2.25 -0.35
CA LEU A 64 0.29 2.20 0.25
C LEU A 64 1.38 1.88 -0.78
N ALA A 65 1.12 0.93 -1.69
CA ALA A 65 2.06 0.57 -2.74
C ALA A 65 2.31 1.72 -3.74
N ILE A 66 1.27 2.51 -4.06
CA ILE A 66 1.40 3.69 -4.92
C ILE A 66 2.18 4.79 -4.20
N GLN A 67 1.85 5.09 -2.94
CA GLN A 67 2.57 6.10 -2.16
C GLN A 67 4.07 5.81 -2.02
N GLN A 68 4.46 4.54 -1.88
CA GLN A 68 5.87 4.16 -1.87
C GLN A 68 6.57 4.39 -3.22
N LYS A 69 5.86 4.26 -4.35
CA LYS A 69 6.42 4.48 -5.68
C LYS A 69 6.59 5.96 -6.00
N ASP A 70 5.63 6.80 -5.62
CA ASP A 70 5.69 8.24 -5.85
C ASP A 70 6.92 8.85 -5.15
N TYR A 71 7.23 8.38 -3.93
CA TYR A 71 8.44 8.80 -3.21
C TYR A 71 9.74 8.49 -3.97
N VAL A 72 9.86 7.29 -4.55
CA VAL A 72 11.06 6.89 -5.29
C VAL A 72 11.21 7.71 -6.57
N ILE A 73 10.11 7.97 -7.29
CA ILE A 73 10.12 8.80 -8.50
C ILE A 73 10.55 10.23 -8.14
N GLU A 74 9.96 10.83 -7.12
CA GLU A 74 10.33 12.19 -6.66
C GLU A 74 11.81 12.29 -6.27
N GLN A 75 12.36 11.30 -5.57
CA GLN A 75 13.79 11.29 -5.20
C GLN A 75 14.70 11.18 -6.42
N LEU A 76 14.33 10.37 -7.42
CA LEU A 76 15.08 10.23 -8.67
C LEU A 76 15.02 11.51 -9.51
N GLU A 77 13.86 12.16 -9.59
CA GLU A 77 13.70 13.46 -10.27
C GLU A 77 14.56 14.55 -9.61
N LEU A 78 14.54 14.61 -8.27
CA LEU A 78 15.34 15.56 -7.51
C LEU A 78 16.85 15.33 -7.71
N TYR A 79 17.30 14.07 -7.76
CA TYR A 79 18.68 13.73 -8.07
C TYR A 79 19.13 14.23 -9.45
N ILE A 80 18.29 14.02 -10.48
CA ILE A 80 18.58 14.49 -11.84
C ILE A 80 18.62 16.02 -11.88
N LEU A 81 17.64 16.69 -11.28
CA LEU A 81 17.56 18.15 -11.23
C LEU A 81 18.74 18.78 -10.49
N LEU A 82 19.15 18.20 -9.36
CA LEU A 82 20.31 18.68 -8.60
C LEU A 82 21.63 18.52 -9.37
N ARG A 83 21.80 17.42 -10.12
CA ARG A 83 22.98 17.23 -10.98
C ARG A 83 22.99 18.18 -12.17
N VAL A 84 21.87 18.36 -12.86
CA VAL A 84 21.76 19.29 -14.00
C VAL A 84 22.01 20.74 -13.55
N ARG A 85 21.45 21.14 -12.39
CA ARG A 85 21.73 22.45 -11.79
C ARG A 85 23.21 22.64 -11.49
N LYS A 86 23.86 21.70 -10.79
CA LYS A 86 25.30 21.79 -10.49
C LYS A 86 26.17 21.99 -11.73
N VAL A 87 25.88 21.28 -12.83
CA VAL A 87 26.61 21.42 -14.09
C VAL A 87 26.38 22.79 -14.72
N ARG A 88 25.13 23.29 -14.74
CA ARG A 88 24.80 24.61 -15.27
C ARG A 88 25.46 25.74 -14.47
N THR A 89 25.45 25.66 -13.13
CA THR A 89 26.10 26.65 -12.27
C THR A 89 27.62 26.63 -12.44
N ALA A 90 28.23 25.44 -12.61
CA ALA A 90 29.66 25.31 -12.89
C ALA A 90 30.06 25.90 -14.25
N LEU A 91 29.23 25.75 -15.30
CA LEU A 91 29.48 26.34 -16.61
C LEU A 91 29.45 27.88 -16.58
N HIS A 92 28.56 28.50 -15.80
CA HIS A 92 28.52 29.96 -15.63
C HIS A 92 29.72 30.50 -14.83
N ALA A 93 30.24 29.73 -13.87
CA ALA A 93 31.42 30.10 -13.08
C ALA A 93 32.73 30.05 -13.89
N VAL A 94 32.79 29.24 -14.96
CA VAL A 94 33.97 29.13 -15.84
C VAL A 94 34.00 30.21 -16.93
N GLY A 95 32.85 30.77 -17.31
CA GLY A 95 32.74 31.78 -18.39
C GLY A 95 32.93 33.25 -17.97
N SER A 96 33.31 33.53 -16.72
CA SER A 96 33.44 34.91 -16.18
C SER A 96 34.87 35.24 -15.71
N GLY A 97 35.88 34.51 -16.21
CA GLY A 97 37.28 34.87 -16.04
C GLY A 97 37.70 36.01 -16.99
N PRO A 98 38.51 36.99 -16.55
CA PRO A 98 38.85 38.17 -17.34
C PRO A 98 40.00 37.87 -18.30
N TRP A 99 39.72 37.22 -19.42
CA TRP A 99 40.59 37.22 -20.60
C TRP A 99 39.72 37.23 -21.86
#